data_AF-A0A2E9NQC2-F1
#
_entry.id   AF-A0A2E9NQC2-F1
#
_cell.length_a   1.000
_cell.length_b   1.000
_cell.length_c   1.000
_cell.angle_alpha   90.00
_cell.angle_beta   90.00
_cell.angle_gamma   90.00
#
_symmetry.space_group_name_H-M   'P 1'
#
loop_
_entity.id
_entity.type
_entity.pdbx_description
1 polymer ?
#
loop_
_entity_poly.entity_id
_entity_poly.type
_entity_poly.pdbx_seq_one_letter_code
_entity_poly.pdbx_strand_id
1 'polypeptide(L)'
;MHAPTSLAYRATVMPDDARRPWIETVDEDAPDLDPELATLYAASRDPRGHVDNILKIHSLHPKSLQVHLDFYKLVMYGRSPLSRIQREMVAVAVSAANQCHY
;
A
#
# COMPACT_ATOMS: atom_id res chain seq x y z
N MET A 1 -0.51 24.86 -30.28
CA MET A 1 0.19 25.58 -29.20
C MET A 1 0.15 24.71 -27.95
N HIS A 2 1.35 24.28 -27.52
CA HIS A 2 1.77 23.78 -26.19
C HIS A 2 0.79 22.92 -25.37
N ALA A 3 0.92 21.58 -25.37
CA ALA A 3 1.85 20.72 -24.57
C ALA A 3 1.22 20.31 -23.21
N PRO A 4 1.57 19.17 -22.56
CA PRO A 4 2.77 18.32 -22.72
C PRO A 4 2.46 16.82 -22.99
N THR A 5 3.28 15.97 -23.63
CA THR A 5 4.68 15.53 -23.44
C THR A 5 4.73 14.11 -22.86
N SER A 6 5.18 13.19 -23.71
CA SER A 6 5.89 11.91 -23.47
C SER A 6 5.46 10.99 -22.32
N LEU A 7 5.02 9.75 -22.61
CA LEU A 7 5.92 8.60 -22.83
C LEU A 7 6.84 8.20 -21.64
N ALA A 8 6.40 8.38 -20.38
CA ALA A 8 7.16 7.97 -19.19
C ALA A 8 6.34 7.25 -18.09
N TYR A 9 5.28 6.51 -18.46
CA TYR A 9 4.55 5.66 -17.51
C TYR A 9 4.40 4.25 -18.08
N ARG A 10 5.53 3.56 -18.20
CA ARG A 10 5.57 2.09 -18.29
C ARG A 10 6.23 1.57 -17.02
N ALA A 11 5.70 1.99 -15.86
CA ALA A 11 5.85 1.17 -14.68
C ALA A 11 5.29 -0.21 -15.05
N THR A 12 6.05 -1.26 -14.79
CA THR A 12 5.74 -2.62 -15.22
C THR A 12 4.38 -3.03 -14.67
N VAL A 13 3.30 -2.80 -15.43
CA VAL A 13 1.97 -3.29 -15.10
C VAL A 13 2.09 -4.81 -15.09
N MET A 14 2.04 -5.42 -13.90
CA MET A 14 2.20 -6.87 -13.82
C MET A 14 1.00 -7.59 -14.50
N PRO A 15 1.09 -8.91 -14.76
CA PRO A 15 -0.01 -9.67 -15.33
C PRO A 15 -1.26 -9.67 -14.45
N ASP A 16 -2.42 -9.88 -15.06
CA ASP A 16 -3.71 -10.01 -14.38
C ASP A 16 -3.75 -11.34 -13.61
N ASP A 17 -3.76 -11.27 -12.27
CA ASP A 17 -3.93 -12.42 -11.39
C ASP A 17 -5.03 -12.15 -10.36
N ALA A 18 -5.72 -13.20 -9.91
CA ALA A 18 -6.87 -13.09 -9.01
C ALA A 18 -6.53 -12.56 -7.60
N ARG A 19 -5.25 -12.39 -7.26
CA ARG A 19 -4.77 -11.81 -5.99
C ARG A 19 -4.36 -10.35 -6.12
N ARG A 20 -4.43 -9.75 -7.31
CA ARG A 20 -4.03 -8.35 -7.51
C ARG A 20 -5.18 -7.38 -7.28
N PRO A 21 -4.86 -6.16 -6.81
CA PRO A 21 -5.84 -5.10 -6.74
C PRO A 21 -6.25 -4.67 -8.15
N TRP A 22 -7.49 -4.20 -8.27
CA TRP A 22 -8.05 -3.68 -9.53
C TRP A 22 -7.38 -2.38 -10.03
N ILE A 23 -6.69 -1.67 -9.14
CA ILE A 23 -5.99 -0.43 -9.44
C ILE A 23 -4.59 -0.79 -9.96
N GLU A 24 -4.12 -0.05 -10.97
CA GLU A 24 -2.74 -0.17 -11.43
C GLU A 24 -1.76 0.11 -10.28
N THR A 25 -0.74 -0.74 -10.14
CA THR A 25 0.27 -0.62 -9.08
C THR A 25 1.68 -0.65 -9.66
N VAL A 26 2.59 0.10 -9.05
CA VAL A 26 4.03 0.01 -9.29
C VAL A 26 4.62 -1.03 -8.34
N ASP A 27 5.34 -2.01 -8.90
CA ASP A 27 6.03 -3.05 -8.16
C ASP A 27 7.20 -2.48 -7.33
N GLU A 28 7.45 -3.06 -6.16
CA GLU A 28 8.46 -2.60 -5.20
C GLU A 28 9.91 -2.80 -5.68
N ASP A 29 10.13 -3.59 -6.72
CA ASP A 29 11.43 -3.83 -7.35
C ASP A 29 11.52 -3.20 -8.76
N ALA A 30 10.58 -2.32 -9.12
CA ALA A 30 10.62 -1.62 -10.40
C ALA A 30 11.88 -0.72 -10.51
N PRO A 31 12.58 -0.72 -11.67
CA PRO A 31 13.90 -0.07 -11.81
C PRO A 31 13.84 1.46 -11.70
N ASP A 32 12.71 2.06 -12.06
CA ASP A 32 12.50 3.51 -12.11
C ASP A 32 11.46 3.96 -11.07
N LEU A 33 11.57 3.46 -9.83
CA LEU A 33 10.71 3.87 -8.73
C LEU A 33 10.90 5.36 -8.41
N ASP A 34 9.79 6.07 -8.26
CA ASP A 34 9.80 7.41 -7.68
C ASP A 34 10.52 7.40 -6.31
N PRO A 35 11.43 8.33 -6.01
CA PRO A 35 12.21 8.31 -4.78
C PRO A 35 11.38 8.39 -3.49
N GLU A 36 10.25 9.10 -3.51
CA GLU A 36 9.32 9.17 -2.37
C GLU A 36 8.69 7.78 -2.16
N LEU A 37 8.17 7.18 -3.24
CA LEU A 37 7.59 5.84 -3.20
C LEU A 37 8.61 4.78 -2.75
N ALA A 38 9.83 4.82 -3.26
CA ALA A 38 10.90 3.89 -2.90
C ALA A 38 11.20 3.93 -1.39
N THR A 39 11.23 5.13 -0.81
CA THR A 39 11.44 5.33 0.62
C THR A 39 10.30 4.73 1.44
N LEU A 40 9.06 4.95 1.02
CA LEU A 40 7.85 4.41 1.68
C LEU A 40 7.79 2.88 1.60
N TYR A 41 8.09 2.31 0.43
CA TYR A 41 8.15 0.86 0.24
C TYR A 41 9.24 0.21 1.06
N ALA A 42 10.45 0.78 1.09
CA ALA A 42 11.54 0.27 1.93
C ALA A 42 11.14 0.19 3.42
N ALA A 43 10.38 1.17 3.91
CA ALA A 43 9.86 1.18 5.28
C ALA A 43 8.67 0.23 5.53
N SER A 44 8.12 -0.36 4.47
CA SER A 44 6.88 -1.16 4.51
C SER A 44 7.08 -2.63 4.14
N ARG A 45 8.30 -3.06 3.80
CA ARG A 45 8.59 -4.45 3.43
C ARG A 45 8.35 -5.39 4.61
N ASP A 46 7.69 -6.51 4.32
CA ASP A 46 7.55 -7.63 5.24
C ASP A 46 8.91 -8.33 5.47
N PRO A 47 9.02 -9.29 6.41
CA PRO A 47 10.28 -10.01 6.64
C PRO A 47 10.82 -10.80 5.45
N ARG A 48 10.00 -11.02 4.41
CA ARG A 48 10.38 -11.68 3.15
C ARG A 48 10.75 -10.67 2.06
N GLY A 49 10.65 -9.37 2.34
CA GLY A 49 10.98 -8.29 1.44
C GLY A 49 9.82 -7.81 0.56
N HIS A 50 8.59 -8.29 0.77
CA HIS A 50 7.43 -7.93 -0.05
C HIS A 50 6.65 -6.75 0.53
N VAL A 51 6.04 -5.95 -0.34
CA VAL A 51 5.07 -4.92 0.06
C VAL A 51 3.65 -5.45 -0.13
N ASP A 52 2.79 -5.29 0.87
CA ASP A 52 1.40 -5.76 0.80
C ASP A 52 0.59 -4.99 -0.26
N ASN A 53 -0.35 -5.65 -0.94
CA ASN A 53 -1.17 -5.02 -1.99
C ASN A 53 -1.94 -3.79 -1.51
N ILE A 54 -2.39 -3.74 -0.25
CA ILE A 54 -3.08 -2.61 0.37
C ILE A 54 -2.19 -1.36 0.45
N LEU A 55 -0.87 -1.53 0.44
CA LEU A 55 0.08 -0.44 0.36
C LEU A 55 0.40 -0.12 -1.11
N LYS A 56 0.48 -1.14 -1.97
CA LYS A 56 0.72 -0.98 -3.41
C LYS A 56 -0.39 -0.22 -4.13
N ILE A 57 -1.65 -0.30 -3.71
CA ILE A 57 -2.73 0.49 -4.33
C ILE A 57 -2.52 1.99 -4.20
N HIS A 58 -1.66 2.44 -3.28
CA HIS A 58 -1.30 3.84 -3.13
C HIS A 58 -0.11 4.27 -4.00
N SER A 59 0.47 3.38 -4.80
CA SER A 59 1.71 3.63 -5.57
C SER A 59 1.58 4.79 -6.56
N LEU A 60 0.39 4.99 -7.12
CA LEU A 60 0.12 6.07 -8.08
C LEU A 60 0.09 7.46 -7.39
N HIS A 61 0.00 7.50 -6.06
CA HIS A 61 -0.02 8.73 -5.27
C HIS A 61 0.68 8.50 -3.91
N PRO A 62 2.02 8.58 -3.85
CA PRO A 62 2.83 8.22 -2.67
C PRO A 62 2.42 8.94 -1.38
N LYS A 63 1.96 10.19 -1.47
CA LYS A 63 1.44 10.94 -0.31
C LYS A 63 0.24 10.25 0.36
N SER A 64 -0.59 9.52 -0.40
CA SER A 64 -1.67 8.72 0.19
C SER A 64 -1.16 7.49 0.94
N LEU A 65 -0.07 6.87 0.47
CA LEU A 65 0.61 5.79 1.20
C LEU A 65 1.17 6.28 2.53
N GLN A 66 1.84 7.44 2.53
CA GLN A 66 2.36 8.04 3.76
C GLN A 66 1.23 8.27 4.79
N VAL A 67 0.12 8.88 4.38
CA VAL A 67 -1.04 9.10 5.26
C VAL A 67 -1.63 7.79 5.76
N HIS A 68 -1.73 6.76 4.89
CA HIS A 68 -2.19 5.43 5.28
C HIS A 68 -1.29 4.85 6.39
N LEU A 69 0.03 4.85 6.19
CA LEU A 69 1.00 4.30 7.14
C LEU A 69 0.97 5.04 8.47
N ASP A 70 0.86 6.36 8.46
CA ASP A 70 0.78 7.16 9.68
C ASP A 70 -0.49 6.85 10.46
N PHE A 71 -1.63 6.77 9.78
CA PHE A 71 -2.89 6.40 10.40
C PHE A 71 -2.86 4.97 10.96
N TYR A 72 -2.38 4.01 10.18
CA TYR A 72 -2.24 2.61 10.60
C TYR A 72 -1.34 2.49 11.83
N LYS A 73 -0.18 3.15 11.84
CA LYS A 73 0.74 3.14 12.98
C LYS A 73 0.11 3.76 14.22
N LEU A 74 -0.56 4.91 14.06
CA LEU A 74 -1.27 5.58 15.14
C LEU A 74 -2.33 4.66 15.76
N VAL A 75 -3.18 4.05 14.93
CA VAL A 75 -4.31 3.23 15.38
C VAL A 75 -3.86 1.87 15.92
N MET A 76 -2.85 1.22 15.34
CA MET A 76 -2.45 -0.14 15.74
C MET A 76 -1.37 -0.19 16.81
N TYR A 77 -0.45 0.79 16.82
CA TYR A 77 0.72 0.79 17.70
C TYR A 77 0.78 1.99 18.67
N GLY A 78 -0.04 3.02 18.45
CA GLY A 78 -0.13 4.17 19.36
C GLY A 78 -0.67 3.80 20.74
N ARG A 79 -0.50 4.71 21.71
CA ARG A 79 -1.01 4.54 23.09
C ARG A 79 -2.53 4.35 23.08
N SER A 80 -3.00 3.30 23.74
CA SER A 80 -4.43 2.99 23.87
C SER A 80 -4.66 2.13 25.12
N PRO A 81 -5.87 2.15 25.71
CA PRO A 81 -6.28 1.13 26.66
C PRO A 81 -6.41 -0.27 26.03
N LEU A 82 -6.46 -0.39 24.69
CA LEU A 82 -6.54 -1.66 23.98
C LEU A 82 -5.16 -2.21 23.63
N SER A 83 -4.97 -3.50 23.93
CA SER A 83 -3.81 -4.26 23.48
C SER A 83 -3.80 -4.42 21.96
N ARG A 84 -2.65 -4.73 21.38
CA ARG A 84 -2.54 -4.99 19.93
C ARG A 84 -3.49 -6.10 19.48
N ILE A 85 -3.54 -7.21 20.23
CA ILE A 85 -4.43 -8.34 19.94
C ILE A 85 -5.90 -7.91 19.94
N GLN A 86 -6.32 -7.05 20.88
CA GLN A 86 -7.69 -6.53 20.89
C GLN A 86 -8.01 -5.66 19.67
N ARG A 87 -7.05 -4.87 19.19
CA ARG A 87 -7.24 -4.08 17.96
C ARG A 87 -7.35 -4.97 16.73
N GLU A 88 -6.55 -6.03 16.65
CA GLU A 88 -6.68 -7.04 15.60
C GLU A 88 -8.03 -7.79 15.67
N MET A 89 -8.54 -8.11 16.87
CA MET A 89 -9.87 -8.70 17.02
C MET A 89 -10.97 -7.79 16.47
N VAL A 90 -10.88 -6.48 16.71
CA VAL A 90 -11.81 -5.50 16.12
C VAL A 90 -11.66 -5.48 14.60
N ALA A 91 -10.44 -5.43 14.07
CA ALA A 91 -10.18 -5.44 12.63
C ALA A 91 -10.80 -6.68 11.95
N VAL A 92 -10.55 -7.88 12.49
CA VAL A 92 -11.08 -9.14 11.95
C VAL A 92 -12.61 -9.18 12.04
N ALA A 93 -13.21 -8.78 13.16
CA ALA A 93 -14.65 -8.77 13.33
C ALA A 93 -15.33 -7.81 12.33
N VAL A 94 -14.77 -6.62 12.14
CA VAL A 94 -15.27 -5.62 11.18
C VAL A 94 -15.08 -6.11 9.74
N SER A 95 -13.95 -6.73 9.40
CA SER A 95 -13.72 -7.31 8.08
C SER A 95 -14.72 -8.43 7.77
N ALA A 96 -14.96 -9.33 8.73
CA ALA A 96 -15.95 -10.41 8.58
C ALA A 96 -17.37 -9.86 8.40
N ALA A 97 -17.75 -8.85 9.19
CA ALA A 97 -19.05 -8.19 9.07
C ALA A 97 -19.25 -7.51 7.70
N ASN A 98 -18.17 -6.99 7.11
CA ASN A 98 -18.19 -6.36 5.79
C ASN A 98 -17.90 -7.32 4.62
N GLN A 99 -17.74 -8.62 4.89
CA GLN A 99 -17.32 -9.61 3.89
C GLN A 99 -16.04 -9.19 3.13
N CYS A 100 -15.14 -8.49 3.81
CA CYS A 100 -13.89 -8.03 3.24
C CYS A 100 -12.90 -9.21 3.19
N HIS A 101 -12.67 -9.74 1.97
CA HIS A 101 -11.88 -10.96 1.78
C HIS A 101 -10.37 -10.75 1.92
N TYR A 102 -9.88 -9.56 1.55
CA TYR A 102 -8.49 -9.21 1.21
C TYR A 102 -7.42 -10.26 1.54
#